data_AF-A0AA38ZEW5-F1
#
_entry.id   AF-A0AA38ZEW5-F1
#
_cell.length_a   1.000
_cell.length_b   1.000
_cell.length_c   1.000
_cell.angle_alpha   90.00
_cell.angle_beta   90.00
_cell.angle_gamma   90.00
#
_symmetry.space_group_name_H-M   'P 1'
#
loop_
_entity.id
_entity.type
_entity.pdbx_description
1 polymer ?
#
loop_
_entity_poly.entity_id
_entity_poly.type
_entity_poly.pdbx_seq_one_letter_code
_entity_poly.pdbx_strand_id
1 'polypeptide(L)'
;METPLTFPQLESIGRKIVAKCQGLPLAVKALGSLLYSKVDKREWEEILESEIWGWQNLEILPSLILSYHDLPLHLKRCFAYCSIFPKDHEFDKKKLILLWMVEGFL
;
A
#
# COMPACT_ATOMS: atom_id res chain seq x y z
N MET A 1 -12.83 -18.42 22.02
CA MET A 1 -11.43 -18.59 21.56
C MET A 1 -11.51 -18.75 20.07
N GLU A 2 -11.16 -17.73 19.30
CA GLU A 2 -11.08 -17.86 17.84
C GLU A 2 -9.77 -18.57 17.49
N THR A 3 -9.85 -19.70 16.80
CA THR A 3 -8.69 -20.34 16.17
C THR A 3 -8.12 -19.39 15.13
N PRO A 4 -6.81 -19.09 15.12
CA PRO A 4 -6.23 -18.32 14.03
C PRO A 4 -6.51 -19.08 12.73
N LEU A 5 -7.18 -18.44 11.78
CA LEU A 5 -7.30 -18.94 10.42
C LEU A 5 -5.90 -18.96 9.82
N THR A 6 -5.15 -20.03 10.09
CA THR A 6 -3.88 -20.29 9.41
C THR A 6 -4.24 -20.68 7.98
N PHE A 7 -3.83 -19.85 7.03
CA PHE A 7 -3.86 -20.16 5.61
C PHE A 7 -2.42 -20.50 5.18
N PRO A 8 -1.98 -21.77 5.29
CA PRO A 8 -0.58 -22.14 5.03
C PRO A 8 -0.13 -21.74 3.62
N GLN A 9 -1.07 -21.74 2.66
CA GLN A 9 -0.82 -21.25 1.30
C GLN A 9 -0.48 -19.75 1.24
N LEU A 10 -1.12 -18.90 2.05
CA LEU A 10 -0.87 -17.46 2.04
C LEU A 10 0.46 -17.12 2.72
N GLU A 11 0.85 -17.89 3.74
CA GLU A 11 2.15 -17.71 4.40
C GLU A 11 3.31 -17.87 3.41
N SER A 12 3.26 -18.90 2.55
CA SER A 12 4.27 -19.14 1.52
C SER A 12 4.37 -17.98 0.52
N ILE A 13 3.22 -17.45 0.08
CA ILE A 13 3.17 -16.30 -0.84
C ILE A 13 3.67 -15.04 -0.13
N GLY A 14 3.24 -14.80 1.10
CA GLY A 14 3.67 -13.67 1.92
C GLY A 14 5.18 -13.61 2.11
N ARG A 15 5.84 -14.75 2.35
CA ARG A 15 7.31 -14.80 2.44
C ARG A 15 7.98 -14.38 1.13
N LYS A 16 7.43 -14.74 -0.03
CA LYS A 16 7.93 -14.30 -1.35
C LYS A 16 7.73 -12.80 -1.54
N ILE A 17 6.58 -12.25 -1.13
CA ILE A 17 6.30 -10.81 -1.20
C ILE A 17 7.27 -10.03 -0.30
N VAL A 18 7.53 -10.50 0.93
CA VAL A 18 8.48 -9.88 1.85
C VAL A 18 9.91 -9.88 1.27
N ALA A 19 10.32 -10.95 0.59
CA ALA A 19 11.61 -10.99 -0.08
C ALA A 19 11.74 -9.90 -1.17
N LYS A 20 10.65 -9.54 -1.86
CA LYS A 20 10.61 -8.43 -2.82
C LYS A 20 10.62 -7.03 -2.18
N CYS A 21 10.42 -6.92 -0.86
CA CYS A 21 10.43 -5.64 -0.14
C CYS A 21 11.83 -5.12 0.19
N GLN A 22 12.90 -5.85 -0.18
CA GLN A 22 14.31 -5.43 -0.01
C GLN A 22 14.68 -5.02 1.44
N GLY A 23 14.01 -5.60 2.45
CA GLY A 23 14.28 -5.31 3.86
C GLY A 23 13.75 -3.96 4.37
N LEU A 24 12.95 -3.23 3.58
CA LEU A 24 12.43 -1.92 3.96
C LEU A 24 11.14 -2.07 4.79
N PRO A 25 11.13 -1.68 6.08
CA PRO A 25 9.96 -1.89 6.94
C PRO A 25 8.69 -1.20 6.43
N LEU A 26 8.84 -0.05 5.78
CA LEU A 26 7.72 0.71 5.21
C LEU A 26 7.05 -0.04 4.05
N ALA A 27 7.84 -0.69 3.18
CA ALA A 27 7.33 -1.52 2.09
C ALA A 27 6.53 -2.71 2.64
N VAL A 28 7.07 -3.37 3.67
CA VAL A 28 6.39 -4.50 4.34
C VAL A 28 5.08 -4.03 4.98
N LYS A 29 5.08 -2.88 5.66
CA LYS A 29 3.86 -2.33 6.28
C LYS A 29 2.80 -1.97 5.24
N ALA A 30 3.19 -1.35 4.13
CA ALA A 30 2.28 -0.96 3.06
C ALA A 30 1.60 -2.20 2.44
N LEU A 31 2.41 -3.21 2.05
CA LEU A 31 1.88 -4.45 1.47
C LEU A 31 1.12 -5.31 2.48
N GLY A 32 1.56 -5.33 3.74
CA GLY A 32 0.81 -5.98 4.82
C GLY A 32 -0.55 -5.34 5.03
N SER A 33 -0.65 -4.01 4.96
CA SER A 33 -1.93 -3.29 5.05
C SER A 33 -2.82 -3.57 3.84
N LEU A 34 -2.24 -3.59 2.64
CA LEU A 34 -2.90 -3.95 1.39
C LEU A 34 -3.52 -5.36 1.42
N LEU A 35 -2.78 -6.31 2.01
CA LEU A 35 -3.16 -7.74 2.04
C LEU A 35 -3.99 -8.13 3.27
N TYR A 36 -4.11 -7.25 4.27
CA TYR A 36 -4.67 -7.58 5.58
C TYR A 36 -6.07 -8.21 5.53
N SER A 37 -6.94 -7.72 4.65
CA SER A 37 -8.31 -8.21 4.50
C SER A 37 -8.48 -9.24 3.38
N LYS A 38 -7.41 -9.58 2.65
CA LYS A 38 -7.46 -10.44 1.46
C LYS A 38 -7.22 -11.89 1.88
N VAL A 39 -8.24 -12.73 1.77
CA VAL A 39 -8.17 -14.17 2.12
C VAL A 39 -8.08 -15.07 0.89
N ASP A 40 -8.36 -14.55 -0.31
CA ASP A 40 -8.22 -15.31 -1.55
C ASP A 40 -6.74 -15.37 -1.96
N LYS A 41 -6.26 -16.59 -2.21
CA LYS A 41 -4.92 -16.86 -2.73
C LYS A 41 -4.64 -16.11 -4.02
N ARG A 42 -5.64 -15.98 -4.90
CA ARG A 42 -5.46 -15.34 -6.22
C ARG A 42 -5.05 -13.88 -6.09
N GLU A 43 -5.66 -13.16 -5.15
CA GLU A 43 -5.32 -11.74 -4.91
C GLU A 43 -3.86 -11.57 -4.44
N TRP A 44 -3.34 -12.53 -3.69
CA TRP A 44 -1.93 -12.53 -3.26
C TRP A 44 -0.99 -12.88 -4.42
N GLU A 45 -1.38 -13.81 -5.29
CA GLU A 45 -0.62 -14.18 -6.49
C GLU A 45 -0.55 -13.03 -7.48
N GLU A 46 -1.65 -12.31 -7.72
CA GLU A 46 -1.69 -11.11 -8.56
C GLU A 46 -0.71 -10.03 -8.06
N ILE A 47 -0.66 -9.79 -6.75
CA ILE A 47 0.30 -8.85 -6.16
C ILE A 47 1.72 -9.39 -6.32
N LEU A 48 1.98 -10.67 -6.09
CA LEU A 48 3.31 -11.28 -6.22
C LEU A 48 3.84 -11.20 -7.66
N GLU A 49 2.98 -11.41 -8.64
CA GLU A 49 3.30 -11.52 -10.07
C GLU A 49 3.19 -10.18 -10.83
N SER A 50 2.77 -9.11 -10.15
CA SER A 50 2.61 -7.79 -10.76
C SER A 50 3.85 -7.30 -11.53
N GLU A 51 3.62 -6.80 -12.74
CA GLU A 51 4.67 -6.20 -13.58
C GLU A 51 5.35 -4.98 -12.93
N ILE A 52 4.68 -4.35 -11.95
CA ILE A 52 5.19 -3.19 -11.20
C ILE A 52 6.50 -3.53 -10.47
N TRP A 53 6.71 -4.79 -10.10
CA TRP A 53 7.99 -5.25 -9.52
C TRP A 53 9.18 -5.09 -10.47
N GLY A 54 8.95 -5.11 -11.77
CA GLY A 54 9.97 -4.97 -12.81
C GLY A 54 10.32 -3.52 -13.16
N TRP A 55 9.64 -2.54 -12.55
CA TRP A 55 9.88 -1.12 -12.81
C TRP A 55 11.19 -0.67 -12.13
N GLN A 56 12.31 -0.80 -12.85
CA GLN A 56 13.66 -0.51 -12.35
C GLN A 56 14.01 1.00 -12.28
N ASN A 57 13.16 1.88 -12.81
CA ASN A 57 13.45 3.30 -12.99
C ASN A 57 12.73 4.24 -12.01
N LEU A 58 12.29 3.75 -10.86
CA LEU A 58 11.58 4.58 -9.89
C LEU A 58 12.43 4.78 -8.65
N GLU A 59 12.65 6.05 -8.30
CA GLU A 59 13.09 6.46 -6.96
C GLU A 59 12.12 5.98 -5.85
N ILE A 60 10.97 5.46 -6.26
CA ILE A 60 9.87 4.98 -5.43
C ILE A 60 9.81 3.45 -5.49
N LEU A 61 9.70 2.81 -4.32
CA LEU A 61 9.61 1.36 -4.21
C LEU A 61 8.35 0.81 -4.91
N PRO A 62 8.47 -0.25 -5.73
CA PRO A 62 7.33 -0.95 -6.36
C PRO A 62 6.20 -1.34 -5.38
N SER A 63 6.56 -1.68 -4.14
CA SER A 63 5.62 -1.99 -3.06
C SER A 63 4.69 -0.82 -2.70
N LEU A 64 5.20 0.42 -2.72
CA LEU A 64 4.42 1.62 -2.45
C LEU A 64 3.49 1.95 -3.61
N ILE A 65 3.97 1.71 -4.84
CA ILE A 65 3.17 1.90 -6.05
C ILE A 65 2.00 0.91 -6.05
N LEU A 66 2.25 -0.36 -5.76
CA LEU A 66 1.21 -1.38 -5.59
C LEU A 66 0.17 -0.96 -4.56
N SER A 67 0.62 -0.50 -3.39
CA SER A 67 -0.28 0.02 -2.35
C SER A 67 -1.12 1.20 -2.85
N TYR A 68 -0.54 2.11 -3.63
CA TYR A 68 -1.27 3.25 -4.20
C TYR A 68 -2.27 2.82 -5.27
N HIS A 69 -1.93 1.86 -6.14
CA HIS A 69 -2.81 1.37 -7.20
C HIS A 69 -4.06 0.66 -6.67
N ASP A 70 -3.98 0.01 -5.51
CA ASP A 70 -5.13 -0.65 -4.88
C ASP A 70 -6.05 0.33 -4.12
N LEU A 71 -5.59 1.55 -3.82
CA LEU A 71 -6.42 2.53 -3.11
C LEU A 71 -7.71 2.87 -3.90
N PRO A 72 -8.85 3.01 -3.20
CA PRO A 72 -10.05 3.61 -3.76
C PRO A 72 -9.79 4.98 -4.40
N LEU A 73 -10.56 5.32 -5.45
CA LEU A 73 -10.35 6.55 -6.22
C LEU A 73 -10.32 7.83 -5.37
N HIS A 74 -11.22 7.94 -4.39
CA HIS A 74 -11.29 9.11 -3.50
C HIS A 74 -10.04 9.22 -2.60
N LEU A 75 -9.51 8.09 -2.11
CA LEU A 75 -8.28 8.06 -1.31
C LEU A 75 -7.03 8.34 -2.14
N LYS A 76 -7.00 7.91 -3.41
CA LYS A 76 -5.90 8.27 -4.34
C LYS A 76 -5.76 9.77 -4.50
N ARG A 77 -6.88 10.48 -4.68
CA ARG A 77 -6.91 11.95 -4.79
C ARG A 77 -6.42 12.61 -3.51
N CYS A 78 -6.93 12.18 -2.36
CA CYS A 78 -6.51 12.69 -1.06
C CYS A 78 -5.00 12.48 -0.82
N PHE A 79 -4.49 11.29 -1.11
CA PHE A 79 -3.07 10.96 -0.94
C PHE A 79 -2.17 11.74 -1.92
N ALA A 80 -2.57 11.85 -3.18
CA ALA A 80 -1.84 12.62 -4.18
C ALA A 80 -1.75 14.10 -3.82
N TYR A 81 -2.80 14.68 -3.20
CA TYR A 81 -2.76 16.06 -2.72
C TYR A 81 -1.64 16.30 -1.71
N CYS A 82 -1.24 15.30 -0.91
CA CYS A 82 -0.13 15.45 0.03
C CYS A 82 1.21 15.75 -0.65
N SER A 83 1.37 15.48 -1.96
CA SER A 83 2.62 15.73 -2.68
C SER A 83 2.89 17.21 -2.99
N ILE A 84 1.92 18.11 -2.77
CA ILE A 84 2.11 19.55 -2.95
C ILE A 84 2.93 20.17 -1.81
N PHE A 85 2.99 19.49 -0.67
CA PHE A 85 3.72 19.94 0.50
C PHE A 85 5.20 19.59 0.36
N PRO A 86 6.11 20.39 0.95
CA PRO A 86 7.53 20.08 0.90
C PRO A 86 7.81 18.73 1.58
N LYS A 87 8.93 18.11 1.19
CA LYS A 87 9.41 16.89 1.84
C LYS A 87 9.53 17.11 3.36
N ASP A 88 9.15 16.08 4.12
CA ASP A 88 9.18 16.06 5.60
C ASP A 88 8.23 17.08 6.26
N HIS A 89 7.21 17.56 5.54
CA HIS A 89 6.15 18.39 6.11
C HIS A 89 5.33 17.63 7.16
N GLU A 90 5.19 18.22 8.35
CA GLU A 90 4.31 17.70 9.40
C GLU A 90 2.86 18.13 9.16
N PHE A 91 1.98 17.14 8.97
CA PHE A 91 0.57 17.39 8.73
C PHE A 91 -0.23 17.51 10.04
N ASP A 92 -0.94 18.63 10.19
CA ASP A 92 -2.09 18.67 11.10
C ASP A 92 -3.28 17.97 10.44
N LYS A 93 -3.80 16.92 11.09
CA LYS A 93 -4.89 16.09 10.57
C LYS A 93 -6.15 16.91 10.25
N LYS A 94 -6.52 17.85 11.13
CA LYS A 94 -7.76 18.64 10.93
C LYS A 94 -7.60 19.58 9.76
N LYS A 95 -6.45 20.25 9.66
CA LYS A 95 -6.11 21.12 8.54
C LYS A 95 -6.12 20.37 7.21
N LEU A 96 -5.50 19.18 7.15
CA LEU A 96 -5.45 18.38 5.92
C LEU A 96 -6.85 17.95 5.47
N ILE A 97 -7.71 17.52 6.40
CA ILE A 97 -9.11 17.18 6.10
C ILE A 97 -9.86 18.40 5.55
N LEU A 98 -9.69 19.58 6.15
CA LEU A 98 -10.31 20.81 5.65
C LEU A 98 -9.87 21.15 4.23
N LEU A 99 -8.58 20.97 3.91
CA LEU A 99 -8.08 21.17 2.55
C LEU A 99 -8.73 20.19 1.56
N TRP A 100 -8.83 18.90 1.92
CA TRP A 100 -9.52 17.93 1.07
C TRP A 100 -11.01 18.23 0.87
N MET A 101 -11.70 18.78 1.88
CA MET A 101 -13.08 19.25 1.73
C MET A 101 -13.18 20.44 0.76
N VAL A 102 -12.26 21.41 0.87
CA VAL A 102 -12.23 22.59 -0.01
C VAL A 102 -12.01 22.18 -1.47
N GLU A 103 -11.16 21.20 -1.72
CA GLU A 103 -10.90 20.66 -3.06
C GLU A 103 -11.99 19.69 -3.57
N GLY A 104 -13.00 19.37 -2.74
CA GLY A 104 -14.09 18.47 -3.10
C GLY A 104 -13.69 17.01 -3.24
N PHE A 105 -12.70 16.55 -2.47
CA PHE A 105 -12.27 15.14 -2.48
C PHE A 105 -13.07 14.23 -1.54
N LEU A 106 -13.82 14.83 -0.60
CA LEU A 106 -14.61 14.17 0.45
C LEU A 106 -16.12 14.30 0.20
#